data_AF-A0A1G0VKC5-F1
#
_entry.id   AF-A0A1G0VKC5-F1
#
_cell.length_a   1.000
_cell.length_b   1.000
_cell.length_c   1.000
_cell.angle_alpha   90.00
_cell.angle_beta   90.00
_cell.angle_gamma   90.00
#
_symmetry.space_group_name_H-M   'P 1'
#
loop_
_entity.id
_entity.type
_entity.pdbx_description
1 polymer ?
#
loop_
_entity_poly.entity_id
_entity_poly.type
_entity_poly.pdbx_seq_one_letter_code
_entity_poly.pdbx_strand_id
1 'polypeptide(L)'
;MKLYIKDIVQDTYTNAAGFALLTVLKSHLTDGQSIILSFKDSAPTSSSFLNSSIGELLDDYGFNTFKKMIKFVDLSSTQSQVLKNYFQACDCKS
;
A
#
# COMPACT_ATOMS: atom_id res chain seq x y z
N MET A 1 8.79 1.19 -11.53
CA MET A 1 9.79 1.66 -10.54
C MET A 1 9.69 0.82 -9.27
N LYS A 2 10.78 0.54 -8.53
CA LYS A 2 10.73 -0.20 -7.25
C LYS A 2 10.98 0.74 -6.07
N LEU A 3 10.11 0.69 -5.06
CA LEU A 3 10.21 1.45 -3.81
C LEU A 3 10.22 0.48 -2.62
N TYR A 4 10.85 0.85 -1.51
CA TYR A 4 10.89 0.06 -0.28
C TYR A 4 10.17 0.82 0.83
N ILE A 5 9.25 0.16 1.54
CA ILE A 5 8.47 0.80 2.61
C ILE A 5 9.39 1.33 3.71
N LYS A 6 10.42 0.56 4.09
CA LYS A 6 11.38 0.93 5.14
C LYS A 6 12.17 2.21 4.86
N ASP A 7 12.28 2.60 3.59
CA ASP A 7 13.01 3.81 3.17
C ASP A 7 12.09 5.04 3.13
N ILE A 8 10.77 4.84 3.21
CA ILE A 8 9.75 5.90 3.14
C ILE A 8 9.22 6.23 4.54
N VAL A 9 9.03 5.22 5.37
CA VAL A 9 8.39 5.36 6.69
C VAL A 9 9.19 4.67 7.78
N GLN A 10 9.16 5.26 8.99
CA GLN A 10 9.80 4.68 10.17
C GLN A 10 8.96 3.57 10.82
N ASP A 11 7.66 3.56 10.57
CA ASP A 11 6.73 2.56 11.07
C ASP A 11 5.64 2.22 10.05
N THR A 12 4.94 1.12 10.29
CA THR A 12 3.85 0.61 9.44
C THR A 12 2.54 0.49 10.21
N TYR A 13 2.37 1.26 11.30
CA TYR A 13 1.21 1.10 12.19
C TYR A 13 0.47 2.40 12.53
N THR A 14 0.99 3.58 12.18
CA THR A 14 0.34 4.87 12.42
C THR A 14 -0.33 5.46 11.17
N ASN A 15 -1.33 6.33 11.39
CA ASN A 15 -1.95 7.10 10.29
C ASN A 15 -0.94 8.05 9.62
N ALA A 16 -0.05 8.67 10.41
CA ALA A 16 0.95 9.61 9.90
C ALA A 16 1.93 8.92 8.93
N ALA A 17 2.40 7.72 9.27
CA ALA A 17 3.22 6.92 8.37
C ALA A 17 2.43 6.49 7.12
N GLY A 18 1.16 6.11 7.27
CA GLY A 18 0.30 5.81 6.12
C GLY A 18 0.19 6.99 5.15
N PHE A 19 -0.06 8.19 5.69
CA PHE A 19 -0.15 9.41 4.89
C PHE A 19 1.18 9.78 4.20
N ALA A 20 2.32 9.55 4.86
CA ALA A 20 3.63 9.74 4.25
C ALA A 20 3.84 8.80 3.05
N LEU A 21 3.48 7.52 3.20
CA LEU A 21 3.51 6.55 2.10
C LEU A 21 2.59 6.98 0.95
N LEU A 22 1.36 7.40 1.26
CA LEU A 22 0.40 7.90 0.27
C LEU A 22 0.97 9.02 -0.59
N THR A 23 1.60 10.00 0.05
CA THR A 23 2.16 11.18 -0.61
C THR A 23 3.24 10.79 -1.60
N VAL A 24 4.16 9.90 -1.20
CA VAL A 24 5.23 9.40 -2.08
C VAL A 24 4.65 8.56 -3.22
N LEU A 25 3.68 7.68 -2.95
CA LEU A 25 3.04 6.90 -4.02
C LEU A 25 2.38 7.82 -5.04
N LYS A 26 1.57 8.80 -4.60
CA LYS A 26 0.89 9.76 -5.48
C LYS A 26 1.87 10.58 -6.32
N SER A 27 3.01 11.01 -5.78
CA SER A 27 4.03 11.75 -6.57
C SER A 27 4.67 10.93 -7.69
N HIS A 28 4.49 9.60 -7.67
CA HIS A 28 5.05 8.68 -8.66
C HIS A 28 3.99 8.00 -9.55
N LEU A 29 2.70 8.27 -9.31
CA LEU A 29 1.60 7.72 -10.11
C LEU A 29 1.27 8.58 -11.35
N THR A 30 2.03 9.63 -11.61
CA THR A 30 1.96 10.41 -12.86
C THR A 30 2.58 9.60 -14.02
N ASP A 31 1.93 9.58 -15.19
CA ASP A 31 2.39 8.97 -16.44
C ASP A 31 2.42 7.43 -16.55
N GLY A 32 1.33 6.75 -16.18
CA GLY A 32 1.08 5.36 -16.59
C GLY A 32 2.13 4.33 -16.11
N GLN A 33 3.03 4.74 -15.22
CA GLN A 33 4.06 3.89 -14.65
C GLN A 33 3.49 3.11 -13.47
N SER A 34 3.88 1.83 -13.38
CA SER A 34 3.55 1.01 -12.21
C SER A 34 4.66 1.05 -11.16
N ILE A 35 4.22 1.06 -9.90
CA ILE A 35 5.06 1.00 -8.71
C ILE A 35 5.14 -0.44 -8.24
N ILE A 36 6.35 -0.93 -8.02
CA ILE A 36 6.64 -2.18 -7.31
C ILE A 36 6.99 -1.80 -5.87
N LEU A 37 6.07 -1.98 -4.94
CA LEU A 37 6.27 -1.65 -3.53
C LEU A 37 6.76 -2.88 -2.76
N SER A 38 7.99 -2.79 -2.25
CA SER A 38 8.66 -3.85 -1.51
C SER A 38 8.41 -3.73 -0.01
N PHE A 39 8.01 -4.86 0.58
CA PHE A 39 7.85 -5.04 2.02
C PHE A 39 9.11 -5.61 2.69
N LYS A 40 10.22 -5.71 1.94
CA LYS A 40 11.48 -6.22 2.48
C LYS A 40 11.91 -5.43 3.72
N ASP A 41 12.17 -6.15 4.80
CA ASP A 41 12.54 -5.63 6.13
C ASP A 41 11.54 -4.62 6.72
N SER A 42 10.30 -4.57 6.22
CA SER A 42 9.23 -3.77 6.81
C SER A 42 8.55 -4.51 7.96
N ALA A 43 8.10 -3.76 8.96
CA ALA A 43 7.29 -4.31 10.03
C ALA A 43 5.90 -4.75 9.53
N PRO A 44 5.18 -5.60 10.27
CA PRO A 44 3.77 -5.89 9.99
C PRO A 44 2.92 -4.61 9.94
N THR A 45 1.95 -4.55 9.04
CA THR A 45 1.09 -3.37 8.87
C THR A 45 -0.14 -3.41 9.77
N SER A 46 -0.60 -2.23 10.23
CA SER A 46 -1.90 -2.08 10.90
C SER A 46 -2.98 -1.59 9.92
N SER A 47 -4.26 -1.75 10.31
CA SER A 47 -5.38 -1.19 9.54
C SER A 47 -5.32 0.33 9.45
N SER A 48 -4.87 1.02 10.51
CA SER A 48 -4.69 2.48 10.54
C SER A 48 -3.71 2.94 9.45
N PHE A 49 -2.56 2.27 9.36
CA PHE A 49 -1.57 2.55 8.32
C PHE A 49 -2.09 2.25 6.92
N LEU A 50 -2.74 1.10 6.73
CA LEU A 50 -3.28 0.70 5.43
C LEU A 50 -4.40 1.63 4.96
N ASN A 51 -5.31 2.03 5.84
CA ASN A 51 -6.40 2.94 5.51
C ASN A 51 -5.88 4.30 5.05
N SER A 52 -4.96 4.91 5.81
CA SER A 52 -4.37 6.20 5.44
C SER A 52 -3.37 6.15 4.27
N SER A 53 -3.17 4.98 3.65
CA SER A 53 -2.30 4.80 2.49
C SER A 53 -3.00 4.10 1.33
N ILE A 54 -3.07 2.77 1.38
CA ILE A 54 -3.66 1.92 0.35
C ILE A 54 -5.17 2.18 0.24
N GLY A 55 -5.87 2.37 1.36
CA GLY A 55 -7.30 2.70 1.39
C GLY A 55 -7.62 3.96 0.58
N GLU A 56 -6.93 5.06 0.87
CA GLU A 56 -7.08 6.32 0.12
C GLU A 56 -6.82 6.15 -1.39
N LEU A 57 -5.82 5.34 -1.78
CA LEU A 57 -5.58 5.04 -3.20
C LEU A 57 -6.68 4.19 -3.83
N LEU A 58 -7.28 3.28 -3.08
CA LEU A 58 -8.43 2.50 -3.54
C LEU A 58 -9.65 3.39 -3.72
N ASP A 59 -9.88 4.34 -2.82
CA ASP A 59 -11.00 5.28 -2.88
C ASP A 59 -10.84 6.25 -4.06
N ASP A 60 -9.63 6.75 -4.32
CA ASP A 60 -9.37 7.69 -5.41
C ASP A 60 -9.47 7.06 -6.81
N TYR A 61 -8.99 5.82 -6.98
CA TYR A 61 -8.78 5.22 -8.31
C TYR A 61 -9.63 3.97 -8.58
N GLY A 62 -10.23 3.40 -7.55
CA GLY A 62 -10.89 2.09 -7.60
C GLY A 62 -9.91 0.91 -7.67
N PHE A 63 -10.38 -0.25 -7.21
CA PHE A 63 -9.57 -1.46 -7.08
C PHE A 63 -8.93 -1.95 -8.39
N ASN A 64 -9.68 -1.87 -9.50
CA ASN A 64 -9.20 -2.34 -10.81
C ASN A 64 -8.04 -1.50 -11.35
N THR A 65 -8.09 -0.18 -11.16
CA THR A 65 -7.01 0.73 -11.55
C THR A 65 -5.82 0.55 -10.61
N PHE A 66 -6.07 0.52 -9.30
CA PHE A 66 -5.06 0.30 -8.27
C PHE A 66 -4.18 -0.93 -8.55
N LYS A 67 -4.78 -2.09 -8.88
CA LYS A 67 -4.04 -3.32 -9.20
C LYS A 67 -3.10 -3.21 -10.41
N LYS A 68 -3.38 -2.31 -11.35
CA LYS A 68 -2.52 -2.05 -12.51
C LYS A 68 -1.37 -1.09 -12.15
N MET A 69 -1.64 -0.18 -11.22
CA MET A 69 -0.69 0.83 -10.77
C MET A 69 0.32 0.30 -9.76
N ILE A 70 -0.08 -0.58 -8.83
CA ILE A 70 0.78 -1.01 -7.72
C ILE A 70 0.86 -2.53 -7.64
N LYS A 71 2.10 -3.04 -7.55
CA LYS A 71 2.41 -4.45 -7.28
C LYS A 71 3.18 -4.57 -5.97
N PHE A 72 2.78 -5.51 -5.12
CA PHE A 72 3.48 -5.79 -3.87
C PHE A 72 4.47 -6.95 -4.03
N VAL A 73 5.67 -6.78 -3.47
CA VAL A 73 6.74 -7.79 -3.50
C VAL A 73 7.44 -7.89 -2.15
N ASP A 74 8.23 -8.95 -1.97
CA ASP A 74 9.02 -9.20 -0.76
C ASP A 74 8.18 -9.24 0.53
N LEU A 75 6.96 -9.77 0.43
CA LEU A 75 6.04 -9.97 1.55
C LEU A 75 6.39 -11.24 2.34
N SER A 76 6.35 -11.15 3.67
CA SER A 76 6.26 -12.35 4.51
C SER A 76 4.88 -13.04 4.37
N SER A 77 4.77 -14.27 4.86
CA SER A 77 3.49 -15.00 4.91
C SER A 77 2.43 -14.23 5.72
N THR A 78 2.81 -13.66 6.86
CA THR A 78 1.94 -12.84 7.72
C THR A 78 1.47 -11.58 7.00
N GLN A 79 2.39 -10.83 6.38
CA GLN A 79 2.02 -9.60 5.63
C GLN A 79 1.13 -9.93 4.43
N SER A 80 1.40 -11.03 3.73
CA SER A 80 0.55 -11.51 2.65
C SER A 80 -0.86 -11.81 3.13
N GLN A 81 -1.02 -12.42 4.30
CA GLN A 81 -2.32 -12.70 4.88
C GLN A 81 -3.05 -11.43 5.31
N VAL A 82 -2.34 -10.48 5.94
CA VAL A 82 -2.92 -9.18 6.33
C VAL A 82 -3.46 -8.43 5.12
N LEU A 83 -2.69 -8.33 4.05
CA LEU A 83 -3.12 -7.65 2.81
C LEU A 83 -4.29 -8.37 2.14
N LYS A 84 -4.28 -9.71 2.09
CA LYS A 84 -5.42 -10.48 1.57
C LYS A 84 -6.69 -10.19 2.34
N ASN A 85 -6.63 -10.25 3.67
CA ASN A 85 -7.77 -9.95 4.53
C ASN A 85 -8.26 -8.51 4.33
N TYR A 86 -7.32 -7.56 4.23
CA TYR A 86 -7.61 -6.15 3.98
C TYR A 86 -8.39 -5.96 2.67
N PHE A 87 -7.87 -6.50 1.56
CA PHE A 87 -8.54 -6.36 0.26
C PHE A 87 -9.87 -7.10 0.19
N GLN A 88 -10.02 -8.27 0.83
CA GLN A 88 -11.31 -8.97 0.91
C GLN A 88 -12.36 -8.13 1.63
N ALA A 89 -11.97 -7.41 2.70
CA ALA A 89 -12.87 -6.51 3.42
C ALA A 89 -13.26 -5.26 2.60
N CYS A 90 -12.38 -4.80 1.69
CA CYS A 90 -12.66 -3.69 0.77
C CYS A 90 -13.52 -4.13 -0.42
N ASP A 91 -13.28 -5.30 -1.02
CA ASP A 91 -13.95 -5.79 -2.23
C ASP A 91 -15.45 -6.06 -2.01
N CYS A 92 -15.85 -6.38 -0.77
CA CYS A 92 -17.27 -6.53 -0.41
C CYS A 92 -18.06 -5.21 -0.35
N LYS A 93 -17.42 -4.04 -0.55
CA LYS A 93 -18.09 -2.73 -0.52
C LYS A 93 -18.37 -2.12 -1.91
N SER A 94 -18.02 -2.83 -2.99
CA SER A 94 -18.21 -2.40 -4.39
C SER A 94 -19.36 -3.09 -5.08
#